data_AF-J0CZU0-F1
#
_entry.id   AF-J0CZU0-F1
#
_cell.length_a   1.000
_cell.length_b   1.000
_cell.length_c   1.000
_cell.angle_alpha   90.00
_cell.angle_beta   90.00
_cell.angle_gamma   90.00
#
_symmetry.space_group_name_H-M   'P 1'
#
loop_
_entity.id
_entity.type
_entity.pdbx_description
1 polymer ?
#
loop_
_entity_poly.entity_id
_entity_poly.type
_entity_poly.pdbx_seq_one_letter_code
_entity_poly.pdbx_strand_id
1 'polypeptide(L)'
;MFTLTRSTGPWACQLTLIRHQDPLSATFENVTGEPFGQALRSPAELPHALRAAALALVGPHATFSRDVICVNVHAADVPDLCVFDLPGMHGDRETRRLAKLCAQSPRTLVLLAFSCEGASPGPRAAAVDAWMNEAEPDNLAAVRLAREVDPTGGRTLGVLTKADRMDDTTPWARMLRGEEHPLMHGWFCPRESVALQQVLGIHAHHRVGRAAFVRKLDAVLGDITRQRVIELQTLATARLDALSDELARIPDSPSARGDARNEVFKLLLQFSGNVSQLVSSVSTTVDDTAFWSTVRNEQQSLRRELQRSAPKFIPWERACSVRDLQWLEDPASLANDGSAEFSQRSGEELFVDDVANLMAK
;
A
#
# COMPACT_ATOMS: atom_id res chain seq x y z
N MET A 1 -20.08 15.37 -10.38
CA MET A 1 -19.37 15.45 -9.08
C MET A 1 -19.86 16.69 -8.33
N PHE A 2 -20.22 16.56 -7.06
CA PHE A 2 -20.59 17.67 -6.18
C PHE A 2 -19.55 17.80 -5.08
N THR A 3 -19.03 19.01 -4.91
CA THR A 3 -18.15 19.37 -3.80
C THR A 3 -18.93 20.30 -2.90
N LEU A 4 -19.21 19.86 -1.68
CA LEU A 4 -19.84 20.68 -0.65
C LEU A 4 -18.74 21.20 0.27
N THR A 5 -18.71 22.51 0.49
CA THR A 5 -17.76 23.14 1.41
C THR A 5 -18.52 24.02 2.39
N ARG A 6 -18.24 23.84 3.68
CA ARG A 6 -18.79 24.68 4.73
C ARG A 6 -18.18 26.08 4.63
N SER A 7 -19.02 27.11 4.55
CA SER A 7 -18.58 28.51 4.53
C SER A 7 -19.42 29.38 5.45
N THR A 8 -18.83 30.44 5.98
CA THR A 8 -19.54 31.44 6.81
C THR A 8 -20.34 32.45 5.98
N GLY A 9 -20.24 32.38 4.65
CA GLY A 9 -20.89 33.28 3.72
C GLY A 9 -22.30 32.82 3.29
N PRO A 10 -23.01 33.64 2.49
CA PRO A 10 -24.26 33.22 1.87
C PRO A 10 -24.03 32.04 0.93
N TRP A 11 -25.11 31.31 0.63
CA TRP A 11 -25.05 30.21 -0.33
C TRP A 11 -24.49 30.68 -1.67
N ALA A 12 -23.50 29.97 -2.19
CA ALA A 12 -22.92 30.23 -3.50
C ALA A 12 -22.57 28.91 -4.18
N CYS A 13 -22.74 28.83 -5.50
CA CYS A 13 -22.34 27.66 -6.26
C CYS A 13 -21.65 28.03 -7.57
N GLN A 14 -20.51 27.42 -7.85
CA GLN A 14 -19.80 27.57 -9.13
C GLN A 14 -19.73 26.22 -9.85
N LEU A 15 -20.18 26.19 -11.10
CA LEU A 15 -19.99 25.05 -11.98
C LEU A 15 -18.61 25.14 -12.63
N THR A 16 -17.92 24.01 -12.71
CA THR A 16 -16.65 23.86 -13.42
C THR A 16 -16.77 22.65 -14.35
N LEU A 17 -16.48 22.87 -15.62
CA LEU A 17 -16.41 21.80 -16.61
C LEU A 17 -14.98 21.28 -16.65
N ILE A 18 -14.86 19.99 -16.43
CA ILE A 18 -13.59 19.28 -16.37
C ILE A 18 -13.50 18.44 -17.65
N ARG A 19 -12.65 18.87 -18.59
CA ARG A 19 -12.47 18.22 -19.90
C ARG A 19 -11.17 17.45 -19.99
N HIS A 20 -11.24 16.24 -20.53
CA HIS A 20 -10.05 15.44 -20.82
C HIS A 20 -9.37 15.95 -22.09
N GLN A 21 -8.09 16.31 -22.01
CA GLN A 21 -7.33 16.76 -23.18
C GLN A 21 -6.91 15.61 -24.09
N ASP A 22 -6.75 14.40 -23.53
CA ASP A 22 -6.39 13.20 -24.28
C ASP A 22 -7.51 12.15 -24.18
N PRO A 23 -8.26 11.89 -25.27
CA PRO A 23 -9.34 10.89 -25.27
C PRO A 23 -8.84 9.44 -25.17
N LEU A 24 -7.53 9.20 -25.34
CA LEU A 24 -6.93 7.86 -25.23
C LEU A 24 -6.31 7.58 -23.85
N SER A 25 -6.08 8.62 -23.04
CA SER A 25 -5.53 8.44 -21.69
C SER A 25 -6.51 7.70 -20.79
N ALA A 26 -6.01 6.65 -20.12
CA ALA A 26 -6.73 5.93 -19.08
C ALA A 26 -6.64 6.62 -17.70
N THR A 27 -5.86 7.70 -17.58
CA THR A 27 -5.62 8.43 -16.33
C THR A 27 -6.21 9.84 -16.38
N PHE A 28 -6.68 10.33 -15.23
CA PHE A 28 -7.21 11.70 -15.04
C PHE A 28 -6.09 12.75 -14.93
N GLU A 29 -4.92 12.52 -15.51
CA GLU A 29 -3.73 13.36 -15.30
C GLU A 29 -3.70 14.60 -16.21
N ASN A 30 -4.38 14.58 -17.35
CA ASN A 30 -4.38 15.67 -18.34
C ASN A 30 -5.79 16.26 -18.52
N VAL A 31 -6.22 17.02 -17.51
CA VAL A 31 -7.59 17.50 -17.42
C VAL A 31 -7.59 19.01 -17.17
N THR A 32 -8.37 19.75 -17.95
CA THR A 32 -8.56 21.20 -17.76
C THR A 32 -9.91 21.49 -17.16
N GLY A 33 -9.91 22.24 -16.06
CA GLY A 33 -11.11 22.74 -15.40
C GLY A 33 -11.38 24.19 -15.79
N GLU A 34 -12.51 24.46 -16.44
CA GLU A 34 -12.95 25.81 -16.78
C GLU A 34 -14.25 26.17 -16.05
N PRO A 35 -14.37 27.36 -15.44
CA PRO A 35 -15.62 27.79 -14.84
C PRO A 35 -16.71 27.95 -15.92
N PHE A 36 -17.89 27.41 -15.66
CA PHE A 36 -19.02 27.49 -16.57
C PHE A 36 -20.12 28.39 -16.03
N GLY A 37 -20.43 29.43 -16.79
CA GLY A 37 -21.40 30.44 -16.41
C GLY A 37 -20.97 31.27 -15.20
N GLN A 38 -21.90 32.06 -14.70
CA GLN A 38 -21.71 32.87 -13.49
C GLN A 38 -21.94 32.03 -12.23
N ALA A 39 -21.33 32.47 -11.12
CA ALA A 39 -21.59 31.89 -9.81
C ALA A 39 -23.06 32.07 -9.43
N LEU A 40 -23.73 30.96 -9.14
CA LEU A 40 -25.12 30.92 -8.71
C LEU A 40 -25.23 31.39 -7.27
N ARG A 41 -26.29 32.14 -6.97
CA ARG A 41 -26.58 32.65 -5.61
C ARG A 41 -27.81 32.03 -4.97
N SER A 42 -28.56 31.23 -5.73
CA SER A 42 -29.70 30.47 -5.23
C SER A 42 -29.66 29.00 -5.65
N PRO A 43 -29.98 28.06 -4.75
CA PRO A 43 -30.12 26.64 -5.10
C PRO A 43 -31.14 26.37 -6.21
N ALA A 44 -32.14 27.23 -6.39
CA ALA A 44 -33.17 27.07 -7.42
C ALA A 44 -32.63 27.24 -8.85
N GLU A 45 -31.50 27.91 -9.02
CA GLU A 45 -30.86 28.12 -10.33
C GLU A 45 -30.05 26.89 -10.76
N LEU A 46 -29.62 26.06 -9.80
CA LEU A 46 -28.72 24.93 -10.02
C LEU A 46 -29.25 23.92 -11.05
N PRO A 47 -30.54 23.48 -11.03
CA PRO A 47 -31.05 22.54 -12.03
C PRO A 47 -30.97 23.07 -13.46
N HIS A 48 -31.23 24.36 -13.66
CA HIS A 48 -31.17 24.99 -14.99
C HIS A 48 -29.72 25.10 -15.47
N ALA A 49 -28.82 25.54 -14.60
CA ALA A 49 -27.39 25.65 -14.92
C ALA A 49 -26.75 24.28 -15.22
N LEU A 50 -27.13 23.23 -14.47
CA LEU A 50 -26.69 21.86 -14.71
C LEU A 50 -27.15 21.32 -16.07
N ARG A 51 -28.40 21.58 -16.47
CA ARG A 51 -28.89 21.20 -17.80
C ARG A 51 -28.11 21.91 -18.90
N ALA A 52 -27.84 23.20 -18.74
CA ALA A 52 -27.05 23.96 -19.70
C ALA A 52 -25.60 23.44 -19.80
N ALA A 53 -24.97 23.12 -18.67
CA ALA A 53 -23.64 22.52 -18.60
C ALA A 53 -23.59 21.14 -19.29
N ALA A 54 -24.58 20.28 -19.02
CA ALA A 54 -24.69 18.97 -19.65
C ALA A 54 -24.83 19.06 -21.17
N LEU A 55 -25.69 19.97 -21.66
CA LEU A 55 -25.84 20.23 -23.09
C LEU A 55 -24.54 20.75 -23.73
N ALA A 56 -23.79 21.59 -23.02
CA ALA A 56 -22.52 22.13 -23.50
C ALA A 56 -21.38 21.08 -23.57
N LEU A 57 -21.45 20.02 -22.76
CA LEU A 57 -20.46 18.93 -22.79
C LEU A 57 -20.77 17.87 -23.84
N VAL A 58 -22.05 17.51 -23.98
CA VAL A 58 -22.47 16.38 -24.84
C VAL A 58 -22.61 16.83 -26.30
N GLY A 59 -22.87 18.11 -26.56
CA GLY A 59 -23.20 18.61 -27.90
C GLY A 59 -24.53 18.06 -28.42
N PRO A 60 -24.98 18.46 -29.62
CA PRO A 60 -26.32 18.13 -30.13
C PRO A 60 -26.51 16.65 -30.55
N HIS A 61 -25.44 15.84 -30.64
CA HIS A 61 -25.48 14.53 -31.29
C HIS A 61 -24.83 13.37 -30.51
N ALA A 62 -24.27 13.59 -29.32
CA ALA A 62 -23.76 12.50 -28.47
C ALA A 62 -24.74 12.17 -27.35
N THR A 63 -24.63 10.96 -26.80
CA THR A 63 -25.42 10.50 -25.64
C THR A 63 -24.57 10.39 -24.37
N PHE A 64 -23.24 10.43 -24.49
CA PHE A 64 -22.29 10.27 -23.39
C PHE A 64 -21.02 11.08 -23.65
N SER A 65 -20.46 11.67 -22.59
CA SER A 65 -19.13 12.30 -22.59
C SER A 65 -18.36 11.83 -21.36
N ARG A 66 -17.03 11.68 -21.49
CA ARG A 66 -16.12 11.42 -20.36
C ARG A 66 -15.86 12.67 -19.51
N ASP A 67 -16.30 13.83 -19.97
CA ASP A 67 -16.13 15.08 -19.27
C ASP A 67 -16.96 15.13 -17.98
N VAL A 68 -16.40 15.72 -16.94
CA VAL A 68 -17.01 15.76 -15.61
C VAL A 68 -17.56 17.15 -15.34
N ILE A 69 -18.82 17.20 -14.89
CA ILE A 69 -19.38 18.42 -14.29
C ILE A 69 -19.03 18.42 -12.81
N CYS A 70 -18.25 19.41 -12.38
CA CYS A 70 -17.95 19.69 -10.99
C CYS A 70 -18.86 20.81 -10.48
N VAL A 71 -19.63 20.53 -9.43
CA VAL A 71 -20.56 21.45 -8.79
C VAL A 71 -19.99 21.84 -7.44
N ASN A 72 -19.42 23.03 -7.31
CA ASN A 72 -18.83 23.49 -6.06
C ASN A 72 -19.86 24.34 -5.30
N VAL A 73 -20.41 23.80 -4.21
CA VAL A 73 -21.42 24.44 -3.37
C VAL A 73 -20.79 24.89 -2.06
N HIS A 74 -20.93 26.17 -1.76
CA HIS A 74 -20.50 26.78 -0.50
C HIS A 74 -21.73 27.20 0.31
N ALA A 75 -21.86 26.69 1.54
CA ALA A 75 -22.96 27.08 2.42
C ALA A 75 -22.63 26.87 3.90
N ALA A 76 -23.35 27.55 4.80
CA ALA A 76 -23.15 27.39 6.25
C ALA A 76 -23.63 26.05 6.81
N ASP A 77 -24.68 25.48 6.21
CA ASP A 77 -25.37 24.26 6.68
C ASP A 77 -25.09 23.02 5.81
N VAL A 78 -23.86 22.93 5.27
CA VAL A 78 -23.40 21.73 4.55
C VAL A 78 -22.13 21.16 5.19
N PRO A 79 -21.96 19.83 5.19
CA PRO A 79 -20.69 19.21 5.55
C PRO A 79 -19.66 19.41 4.44
N ASP A 80 -18.38 19.34 4.80
CA ASP A 80 -17.29 19.24 3.83
C ASP A 80 -17.29 17.82 3.24
N LEU A 81 -17.87 17.65 2.06
CA LEU A 81 -18.09 16.34 1.45
C LEU A 81 -18.03 16.41 -0.07
N CYS A 82 -17.39 15.42 -0.68
CA CYS A 82 -17.41 15.20 -2.13
C CYS A 82 -18.33 14.03 -2.47
N VAL A 83 -19.29 14.25 -3.36
CA VAL A 83 -20.24 13.25 -3.84
C VAL A 83 -20.03 13.03 -5.34
N PHE A 84 -19.75 11.78 -5.72
CA PHE A 84 -19.67 11.37 -7.12
C PHE A 84 -21.02 10.84 -7.56
N ASP A 85 -21.77 11.67 -8.28
CA ASP A 85 -22.98 11.23 -8.98
C ASP A 85 -22.56 10.60 -10.31
N LEU A 86 -22.92 9.34 -10.51
CA LEU A 86 -22.52 8.52 -11.65
C LEU A 86 -23.78 8.17 -12.46
N PRO A 87 -23.71 8.20 -13.80
CA PRO A 87 -24.84 7.82 -14.63
C PRO A 87 -25.24 6.35 -14.40
N GLY A 88 -26.50 6.02 -14.68
CA GLY A 88 -27.04 4.66 -14.55
C GLY A 88 -26.22 3.65 -15.37
N MET A 89 -25.98 2.47 -14.79
CA MET A 89 -25.08 1.45 -15.33
C MET A 89 -25.72 0.60 -16.45
N HIS A 90 -26.13 1.24 -17.55
CA HIS A 90 -26.82 0.62 -18.70
C HIS A 90 -25.91 -0.24 -19.59
N GLY A 91 -25.05 -1.07 -19.01
CA GLY A 91 -24.07 -1.87 -19.76
C GLY A 91 -22.91 -1.07 -20.35
N ASP A 92 -22.83 0.23 -20.09
CA ASP A 92 -21.72 1.07 -20.56
C ASP A 92 -20.40 0.73 -19.82
N ARG A 93 -19.39 0.33 -20.61
CA ARG A 93 -18.06 -0.04 -20.13
C ARG A 93 -17.33 1.16 -19.52
N GLU A 94 -17.58 2.37 -20.02
CA GLU A 94 -16.89 3.57 -19.55
C GLU A 94 -17.40 4.01 -18.18
N THR A 95 -18.71 4.09 -18.01
CA THR A 95 -19.35 4.34 -16.71
C THR A 95 -18.89 3.35 -15.65
N ARG A 96 -18.80 2.05 -15.97
CA ARG A 96 -18.28 1.04 -15.05
C ARG A 96 -16.81 1.29 -14.67
N ARG A 97 -15.97 1.66 -15.63
CA ARG A 97 -14.55 1.98 -15.37
C ARG A 97 -14.41 3.19 -14.45
N LEU A 98 -15.15 4.26 -14.72
CA LEU A 98 -15.18 5.47 -13.90
C LEU A 98 -15.62 5.14 -12.47
N ALA A 99 -16.73 4.42 -12.32
CA ALA A 99 -17.23 3.97 -11.03
C ALA A 99 -16.19 3.13 -10.27
N LYS A 100 -15.48 2.24 -10.98
CA LYS A 100 -14.39 1.45 -10.40
C LYS A 100 -13.24 2.35 -9.92
N LEU A 101 -12.80 3.32 -10.71
CA LEU A 101 -11.73 4.25 -10.35
C LEU A 101 -12.09 5.10 -9.12
N CYS A 102 -13.31 5.66 -9.08
CA CYS A 102 -13.78 6.45 -7.94
C CYS A 102 -13.91 5.61 -6.66
N ALA A 103 -14.37 4.37 -6.79
CA ALA A 103 -14.59 3.47 -5.66
C ALA A 103 -13.36 2.64 -5.25
N GLN A 104 -12.26 2.67 -6.02
CA GLN A 104 -11.01 1.98 -5.68
C GLN A 104 -10.36 2.51 -4.41
N SER A 105 -10.52 3.80 -4.12
CA SER A 105 -9.99 4.37 -2.89
C SER A 105 -10.73 3.78 -1.69
N PRO A 106 -10.01 3.24 -0.68
CA PRO A 106 -10.64 2.71 0.53
C PRO A 106 -11.33 3.80 1.38
N ARG A 107 -11.10 5.08 1.02
CA ARG A 107 -11.67 6.25 1.68
C ARG A 107 -13.06 6.63 1.18
N THR A 108 -13.51 6.00 0.09
CA THR A 108 -14.78 6.33 -0.56
C THR A 108 -15.89 5.45 0.00
N LEU A 109 -16.90 6.06 0.61
CA LEU A 109 -18.16 5.38 0.91
C LEU A 109 -18.90 5.08 -0.41
N VAL A 110 -19.37 3.85 -0.56
CA VAL A 110 -20.15 3.43 -1.73
C VAL A 110 -21.64 3.42 -1.38
N LEU A 111 -22.43 4.21 -2.11
CA LEU A 111 -23.89 4.19 -2.02
C LEU A 111 -24.47 3.40 -3.20
N LEU A 112 -25.12 2.28 -2.89
CA LEU A 112 -25.84 1.49 -3.88
C LEU A 112 -27.29 1.99 -3.96
N ALA A 113 -27.60 2.78 -4.98
CA ALA A 113 -28.93 3.33 -5.19
C ALA A 113 -29.75 2.44 -6.12
N PHE A 114 -30.85 1.87 -5.61
CA PHE A 114 -31.82 1.10 -6.40
C PHE A 114 -33.08 1.94 -6.62
N SER A 115 -33.58 1.96 -7.85
CA SER A 115 -34.85 2.59 -8.20
C SER A 115 -36.01 1.65 -7.87
N CYS A 116 -37.02 2.13 -7.15
CA CYS A 116 -38.22 1.37 -6.84
C CYS A 116 -39.26 1.34 -7.98
N GLU A 117 -39.03 2.10 -9.04
CA GLU A 117 -39.90 2.19 -10.22
C GLU A 117 -39.83 0.91 -11.07
N GLY A 118 -40.98 0.37 -11.49
CA GLY A 118 -41.03 -0.71 -12.49
C GLY A 118 -40.76 -2.13 -11.98
N ALA A 119 -40.61 -2.35 -10.67
CA ALA A 119 -40.51 -3.71 -10.11
C ALA A 119 -41.89 -4.40 -10.13
N SER A 120 -42.27 -4.91 -11.30
CA SER A 120 -43.45 -5.75 -11.45
C SER A 120 -43.24 -7.08 -10.73
N PRO A 121 -44.23 -7.60 -9.98
CA PRO A 121 -44.13 -8.92 -9.38
C PRO A 121 -44.37 -9.98 -10.46
N GLY A 122 -43.30 -10.61 -10.97
CA GLY A 122 -43.41 -11.90 -11.63
C GLY A 122 -44.08 -12.92 -10.69
N PRO A 123 -45.16 -13.61 -11.11
CA PRO A 123 -45.87 -14.53 -10.24
C PRO A 123 -45.11 -15.85 -10.13
N ARG A 124 -44.17 -15.96 -9.20
CA ARG A 124 -43.70 -17.26 -8.65
C ARG A 124 -42.83 -17.09 -7.40
N ALA A 125 -43.46 -17.34 -6.26
CA ALA A 125 -42.78 -17.68 -5.02
C ALA A 125 -42.12 -19.05 -5.13
N ALA A 126 -40.90 -19.12 -5.68
CA ALA A 126 -39.92 -20.20 -5.47
C ALA A 126 -38.63 -19.92 -6.26
N ALA A 127 -37.77 -19.07 -5.71
CA ALA A 127 -36.31 -19.06 -5.86
C ALA A 127 -35.80 -17.64 -5.61
N VAL A 128 -34.78 -17.53 -4.76
CA VAL A 128 -33.97 -16.33 -4.52
C VAL A 128 -33.32 -15.81 -5.83
N ASP A 129 -33.38 -16.60 -6.91
CA ASP A 129 -32.85 -16.28 -8.24
C ASP A 129 -33.85 -15.61 -9.21
N ALA A 130 -35.16 -15.58 -8.90
CA ALA A 130 -36.16 -15.09 -9.85
C ALA A 130 -36.16 -13.55 -9.98
N TRP A 131 -35.94 -12.83 -8.87
CA TRP A 131 -35.83 -11.37 -8.91
C TRP A 131 -34.58 -10.92 -9.66
N MET A 132 -33.50 -11.71 -9.69
CA MET A 132 -32.28 -11.38 -10.46
C MET A 132 -32.46 -11.44 -11.98
N ASN A 133 -33.49 -12.14 -12.48
CA ASN A 133 -33.81 -12.20 -13.91
C ASN A 133 -34.77 -11.07 -14.34
N GLU A 134 -35.54 -10.50 -13.41
CA GLU A 134 -36.47 -9.38 -13.66
C GLU A 134 -35.96 -8.03 -13.14
N ALA A 135 -34.97 -8.02 -12.24
CA ALA A 135 -34.29 -6.81 -11.79
C ALA A 135 -33.57 -6.18 -12.98
N GLU A 136 -33.73 -4.86 -13.12
CA GLU A 136 -33.08 -4.12 -14.19
C GLU A 136 -31.57 -4.46 -14.25
N PRO A 137 -31.00 -4.71 -15.44
CA PRO A 137 -29.62 -5.14 -15.61
C PRO A 137 -28.61 -4.21 -14.90
N ASP A 138 -28.98 -2.94 -14.76
CA ASP A 138 -28.24 -1.88 -14.09
C ASP A 138 -28.05 -2.14 -12.58
N ASN A 139 -29.10 -2.57 -11.88
CA ASN A 139 -29.05 -2.85 -10.44
C ASN A 139 -28.10 -4.01 -10.14
N LEU A 140 -28.14 -5.06 -10.97
CA LEU A 140 -27.23 -6.19 -10.88
C LEU A 140 -25.78 -5.77 -11.19
N ALA A 141 -25.58 -4.93 -12.19
CA ALA A 141 -24.26 -4.42 -12.55
C ALA A 141 -23.65 -3.58 -11.40
N ALA A 142 -24.46 -2.75 -10.74
CA ALA A 142 -24.04 -1.96 -9.58
C ALA A 142 -23.62 -2.83 -8.38
N VAL A 143 -24.41 -3.87 -8.05
CA VAL A 143 -24.07 -4.80 -6.95
C VAL A 143 -22.79 -5.56 -7.25
N ARG A 144 -22.61 -6.04 -8.50
CA ARG A 144 -21.37 -6.72 -8.90
C ARG A 144 -20.16 -5.81 -8.74
N LEU A 145 -20.27 -4.56 -9.21
CA LEU A 145 -19.19 -3.59 -9.07
C LEU A 145 -18.88 -3.27 -7.61
N ALA A 146 -19.90 -3.06 -6.77
CA ALA A 146 -19.70 -2.82 -5.35
C ALA A 146 -18.97 -3.97 -4.65
N ARG A 147 -19.32 -5.22 -4.97
CA ARG A 147 -18.62 -6.41 -4.43
C ARG A 147 -17.19 -6.54 -4.95
N GLU A 148 -16.90 -6.11 -6.18
CA GLU A 148 -15.53 -6.07 -6.71
C GLU A 148 -14.64 -5.07 -5.97
N VAL A 149 -15.17 -3.89 -5.61
CA VAL A 149 -14.40 -2.81 -4.97
C VAL A 149 -14.41 -2.90 -3.44
N ASP A 150 -15.47 -3.42 -2.85
CA ASP A 150 -15.62 -3.65 -1.41
C ASP A 150 -16.15 -5.07 -1.13
N PRO A 151 -15.26 -6.08 -1.15
CA PRO A 151 -15.64 -7.47 -0.89
C PRO A 151 -16.21 -7.69 0.52
N THR A 152 -15.81 -6.86 1.48
CA THR A 152 -16.25 -6.96 2.88
C THR A 152 -17.61 -6.30 3.13
N GLY A 153 -18.03 -5.39 2.25
CA GLY A 153 -19.22 -4.56 2.43
C GLY A 153 -19.09 -3.51 3.55
N GLY A 154 -17.90 -3.33 4.15
CA GLY A 154 -17.68 -2.47 5.31
C GLY A 154 -17.86 -0.97 5.03
N ARG A 155 -17.86 -0.56 3.75
CA ARG A 155 -18.06 0.82 3.31
C ARG A 155 -19.18 0.97 2.28
N THR A 156 -20.02 -0.06 2.14
CA THR A 156 -21.13 -0.11 1.19
C THR A 156 -22.47 0.01 1.92
N LEU A 157 -23.31 0.97 1.50
CA LEU A 157 -24.62 1.21 2.08
C LEU A 157 -25.68 1.24 0.97
N GLY A 158 -26.79 0.52 1.19
CA GLY A 158 -27.87 0.40 0.23
C GLY A 158 -28.92 1.50 0.41
N VAL A 159 -29.38 2.08 -0.69
CA VAL A 159 -30.36 3.17 -0.72
C VAL A 159 -31.46 2.85 -1.73
N LEU A 160 -32.71 2.93 -1.27
CA LEU A 160 -33.89 2.86 -2.11
C LEU A 160 -34.34 4.25 -2.54
N THR A 161 -34.45 4.46 -3.84
CA THR A 161 -34.81 5.73 -4.48
C THR A 161 -36.14 5.59 -5.23
N LYS A 162 -36.83 6.72 -5.47
CA LYS A 162 -38.14 6.76 -6.15
C LYS A 162 -39.21 5.86 -5.51
N ALA A 163 -39.22 5.77 -4.18
CA ALA A 163 -40.23 4.98 -3.45
C ALA A 163 -41.67 5.50 -3.60
N ASP A 164 -41.86 6.69 -4.17
CA ASP A 164 -43.16 7.25 -4.54
C ASP A 164 -43.78 6.55 -5.76
N ARG A 165 -42.97 5.90 -6.60
CA ARG A 165 -43.40 5.20 -7.83
C ARG A 165 -43.45 3.68 -7.65
N MET A 166 -43.61 3.24 -6.41
CA MET A 166 -43.64 1.82 -6.09
C MET A 166 -45.04 1.25 -6.26
N ASP A 167 -45.16 0.16 -7.01
CA ASP A 167 -46.43 -0.56 -7.18
C ASP A 167 -46.63 -1.61 -6.07
N ASP A 168 -45.60 -2.40 -5.76
CA ASP A 168 -45.58 -3.37 -4.65
C ASP A 168 -44.50 -3.00 -3.62
N THR A 169 -44.86 -3.09 -2.33
CA THR A 169 -43.98 -2.80 -1.18
C THR A 169 -43.26 -4.04 -0.64
N THR A 170 -43.74 -5.23 -0.99
CA THR A 170 -43.28 -6.51 -0.45
C THR A 170 -41.79 -6.79 -0.70
N PRO A 171 -41.26 -6.74 -1.95
CA PRO A 171 -39.85 -7.06 -2.22
C PRO A 171 -38.91 -6.05 -1.54
N TRP A 172 -39.24 -4.77 -1.61
CA TRP A 172 -38.46 -3.70 -0.97
C TRP A 172 -38.45 -3.82 0.56
N ALA A 173 -39.56 -4.28 1.15
CA ALA A 173 -39.62 -4.53 2.58
C ALA A 173 -38.75 -5.72 3.02
N ARG A 174 -38.58 -6.76 2.19
CA ARG A 174 -37.64 -7.86 2.46
C ARG A 174 -36.19 -7.41 2.39
N MET A 175 -35.86 -6.59 1.39
CA MET A 175 -34.51 -6.05 1.25
C MET A 175 -34.12 -5.09 2.40
N LEU A 176 -35.06 -4.25 2.85
CA LEU A 176 -34.88 -3.41 4.03
C LEU A 176 -34.76 -4.22 5.34
N ARG A 177 -35.41 -5.38 5.44
CA ARG A 177 -35.22 -6.33 6.55
C ARG A 177 -33.87 -7.08 6.48
N GLY A 178 -33.19 -7.03 5.34
CA GLY A 178 -31.94 -7.75 5.10
C GLY A 178 -32.14 -9.22 4.72
N GLU A 179 -33.35 -9.62 4.34
CA GLU A 179 -33.66 -10.98 3.87
C GLU A 179 -33.15 -11.21 2.44
N GLU A 180 -33.14 -10.15 1.62
CA GLU A 180 -32.63 -10.15 0.26
C GLU A 180 -31.45 -9.16 0.15
N HIS A 181 -30.42 -9.55 -0.63
CA HIS A 181 -29.19 -8.77 -0.85
C HIS A 181 -28.60 -8.13 0.41
N PRO A 182 -28.21 -8.93 1.43
CA PRO A 182 -27.71 -8.39 2.69
C PRO A 182 -26.42 -7.58 2.47
N LEU A 183 -26.39 -6.40 3.08
CA LEU A 183 -25.22 -5.52 3.17
C LEU A 183 -24.88 -5.35 4.65
N MET A 184 -23.59 -5.15 4.97
CA MET A 184 -23.15 -4.95 6.37
C MET A 184 -23.88 -3.78 7.06
N HIS A 185 -24.05 -2.66 6.36
CA HIS A 185 -24.80 -1.51 6.87
C HIS A 185 -26.31 -1.60 6.58
N GLY A 186 -26.71 -2.56 5.75
CA GLY A 186 -28.07 -2.77 5.29
C GLY A 186 -28.59 -1.70 4.33
N TRP A 187 -29.90 -1.75 4.09
CA TRP A 187 -30.61 -0.86 3.16
C TRP A 187 -31.40 0.21 3.91
N PHE A 188 -31.56 1.37 3.27
CA PHE A 188 -32.31 2.52 3.77
C PHE A 188 -33.20 3.10 2.67
N CYS A 189 -34.35 3.63 3.05
CA CYS A 189 -35.22 4.41 2.17
C CYS A 189 -35.29 5.85 2.70
N PRO A 190 -34.58 6.83 2.11
CA PRO A 190 -34.56 8.21 2.60
C PRO A 190 -35.92 8.90 2.46
N ARG A 191 -36.75 8.45 1.51
CA ARG A 191 -38.11 8.96 1.33
C ARG A 191 -39.03 8.32 2.37
N GLU A 192 -39.85 9.14 3.03
CA GLU A 192 -40.90 8.62 3.90
C GLU A 192 -41.99 7.94 3.05
N SER A 193 -42.37 6.73 3.44
CA SER A 193 -43.45 5.98 2.82
C SER A 193 -44.23 5.23 3.90
N VAL A 194 -45.49 5.62 4.08
CA VAL A 194 -46.40 5.01 5.07
C VAL A 194 -46.66 3.55 4.69
N ALA A 195 -46.83 3.25 3.41
CA ALA A 195 -47.06 1.90 2.91
C ALA A 195 -45.89 0.96 3.24
N LEU A 196 -44.65 1.40 3.02
CA LEU A 196 -43.46 0.64 3.42
C LEU A 196 -43.39 0.46 4.94
N GLN A 197 -43.65 1.52 5.71
CA GLN A 197 -43.61 1.44 7.18
C GLN A 197 -44.64 0.44 7.73
N GLN A 198 -45.85 0.37 7.16
CA GLN A 198 -46.88 -0.59 7.58
C GLN A 198 -46.41 -2.04 7.38
N VAL A 199 -45.73 -2.33 6.26
CA VAL A 199 -45.26 -3.68 5.94
C VAL A 199 -43.96 -4.04 6.68
N LEU A 200 -43.11 -3.05 6.97
CA LEU A 200 -41.79 -3.27 7.57
C LEU A 200 -41.82 -3.71 9.04
N GLY A 201 -42.95 -3.53 9.73
CA GLY A 201 -43.09 -3.85 11.14
C GLY A 201 -42.14 -3.05 12.05
N ILE A 202 -42.38 -3.11 13.36
CA ILE A 202 -41.74 -2.23 14.39
C ILE A 202 -40.20 -2.25 14.29
N HIS A 203 -39.62 -3.39 13.89
CA HIS A 203 -38.18 -3.61 13.89
C HIS A 203 -37.41 -2.87 12.79
N ALA A 204 -38.04 -2.54 11.65
CA ALA A 204 -37.34 -1.96 10.50
C ALA A 204 -37.76 -0.52 10.14
N HIS A 205 -38.67 0.11 10.90
CA HIS A 205 -39.05 1.52 10.66
C HIS A 205 -37.87 2.49 10.71
N HIS A 206 -36.84 2.19 11.53
CA HIS A 206 -35.64 3.01 11.64
C HIS A 206 -34.79 3.01 10.35
N ARG A 207 -35.17 2.27 9.31
CA ARG A 207 -34.50 2.29 8.00
C ARG A 207 -35.22 3.19 6.98
N VAL A 208 -36.39 3.73 7.33
CA VAL A 208 -37.18 4.62 6.48
C VAL A 208 -37.12 6.05 7.01
N GLY A 209 -37.01 7.01 6.10
CA GLY A 209 -36.98 8.43 6.37
C GLY A 209 -35.58 9.04 6.35
N ARG A 210 -35.53 10.33 6.01
CA ARG A 210 -34.28 11.08 5.79
C ARG A 210 -33.42 11.13 7.04
N ALA A 211 -34.02 11.38 8.20
CA ALA A 211 -33.26 11.52 9.45
C ALA A 211 -32.53 10.23 9.82
N ALA A 212 -33.15 9.07 9.62
CA ALA A 212 -32.53 7.80 9.92
C ALA A 212 -31.40 7.45 8.95
N PHE A 213 -31.61 7.72 7.66
CA PHE A 213 -30.57 7.60 6.64
C PHE A 213 -29.36 8.48 6.94
N VAL A 214 -29.57 9.78 7.23
CA VAL A 214 -28.49 10.72 7.55
C VAL A 214 -27.71 10.29 8.77
N ARG A 215 -28.38 9.89 9.87
CA ARG A 215 -27.68 9.38 11.07
C ARG A 215 -26.79 8.18 10.76
N LYS A 216 -27.25 7.24 9.94
CA LYS A 216 -26.43 6.07 9.57
C LYS A 216 -25.28 6.49 8.67
N LEU A 217 -25.54 7.37 7.69
CA LEU A 217 -24.52 7.91 6.80
C LEU A 217 -23.40 8.59 7.60
N ASP A 218 -23.75 9.46 8.54
CA ASP A 218 -22.80 10.16 9.42
C ASP A 218 -22.01 9.18 10.29
N ALA A 219 -22.65 8.13 10.81
CA ALA A 219 -21.95 7.11 11.60
C ALA A 219 -20.89 6.37 10.77
N VAL A 220 -21.25 5.91 9.57
CA VAL A 220 -20.33 5.17 8.69
C VAL A 220 -19.21 6.06 8.17
N LEU A 221 -19.53 7.29 7.74
CA LEU A 221 -18.52 8.27 7.35
C LEU A 221 -17.59 8.58 8.52
N GLY A 222 -18.14 8.77 9.73
CA GLY A 222 -17.37 9.00 10.94
C GLY A 222 -16.41 7.86 11.26
N ASP A 223 -16.83 6.60 11.09
CA ASP A 223 -15.96 5.43 11.27
C ASP A 223 -14.82 5.40 10.24
N ILE A 224 -15.12 5.63 8.96
CA ILE A 224 -14.11 5.68 7.89
C ILE A 224 -13.12 6.82 8.15
N THR A 225 -13.60 8.00 8.55
CA THR A 225 -12.74 9.15 8.86
C THR A 225 -11.86 8.85 10.08
N ARG A 226 -12.41 8.28 11.16
CA ARG A 226 -11.62 7.93 12.36
C ARG A 226 -10.50 6.95 12.03
N GLN A 227 -10.83 5.87 11.35
CA GLN A 227 -9.84 4.88 10.94
C GLN A 227 -8.76 5.52 10.07
N ARG A 228 -9.15 6.41 9.15
CA ARG A 228 -8.20 7.07 8.27
C ARG A 228 -7.29 8.07 8.98
N VAL A 229 -7.79 8.80 9.98
CA VAL A 229 -6.98 9.72 10.79
C VAL A 229 -5.88 8.95 11.51
N ILE A 230 -6.20 7.79 12.10
CA ILE A 230 -5.22 6.93 12.77
C ILE A 230 -4.16 6.45 11.76
N GLU A 231 -4.58 5.95 10.60
CA GLU A 231 -3.63 5.51 9.55
C GLU A 231 -2.71 6.65 9.08
N LEU A 232 -3.25 7.86 8.91
CA LEU A 232 -2.47 9.02 8.49
C LEU A 232 -1.50 9.47 9.57
N GLN A 233 -1.89 9.45 10.84
CA GLN A 233 -1.00 9.75 11.95
C GLN A 233 0.16 8.76 11.99
N THR A 234 -0.11 7.45 11.95
CA THR A 234 0.93 6.42 11.94
C THR A 234 1.90 6.60 10.76
N LEU A 235 1.37 6.86 9.56
CA LEU A 235 2.20 7.08 8.38
C LEU A 235 3.04 8.35 8.49
N ALA A 236 2.47 9.44 9.01
CA ALA A 236 3.18 10.70 9.22
C ALA A 236 4.30 10.54 10.26
N THR A 237 4.02 9.89 11.39
CA THR A 237 5.03 9.61 12.43
C THR A 237 6.15 8.74 11.88
N ALA A 238 5.83 7.63 11.22
CA ALA A 238 6.84 6.76 10.63
C ALA A 238 7.72 7.49 9.59
N ARG A 239 7.13 8.40 8.80
CA ARG A 239 7.87 9.24 7.85
C ARG A 239 8.75 10.27 8.56
N LEU A 240 8.27 10.89 9.63
CA LEU A 240 9.04 11.83 10.43
C LEU A 240 10.21 11.14 11.13
N ASP A 241 10.00 9.94 11.69
CA ASP A 241 11.05 9.15 12.33
C ASP A 241 12.13 8.77 11.31
N ALA A 242 11.73 8.30 10.12
CA ALA A 242 12.67 7.98 9.05
C ALA A 242 13.48 9.20 8.59
N LEU A 243 12.84 10.37 8.47
CA LEU A 243 13.53 11.63 8.14
C LEU A 243 14.44 12.09 9.27
N SER A 244 14.05 11.90 10.53
CA SER A 244 14.87 12.20 11.70
C SER A 244 16.11 11.32 11.73
N ASP A 245 15.97 10.03 11.44
CA ASP A 245 17.09 9.09 11.34
C ASP A 245 18.01 9.44 10.17
N GLU A 246 17.47 9.89 9.04
CA GLU A 246 18.25 10.35 7.89
C GLU A 246 19.03 11.64 8.23
N LEU A 247 18.36 12.61 8.87
CA LEU A 247 18.97 13.84 9.36
C LEU A 247 20.09 13.57 10.38
N ALA A 248 19.91 12.59 11.27
CA ALA A 248 20.92 12.21 12.24
C ALA A 248 22.17 11.57 11.61
N ARG A 249 22.06 11.00 10.41
CA ARG A 249 23.21 10.49 9.65
C ARG A 249 23.95 11.59 8.90
N ILE A 250 23.28 12.70 8.62
CA ILE A 250 23.91 13.85 7.97
C ILE A 250 24.80 14.51 9.03
N PRO A 251 26.12 14.63 8.78
CA PRO A 251 27.00 15.36 9.69
C PRO A 251 26.49 16.79 9.87
N ASP A 252 26.57 17.32 11.10
CA ASP A 252 26.25 18.72 11.36
C ASP A 252 26.98 19.62 10.34
N SER A 253 26.26 20.58 9.77
CA SER A 253 26.89 21.53 8.84
C SER A 253 28.09 22.18 9.54
N PRO A 254 29.28 22.22 8.88
CA PRO A 254 30.43 22.93 9.42
C PRO A 254 30.02 24.38 9.58
N SER A 255 29.81 24.75 10.83
CA SER A 255 28.88 25.81 11.19
C SER A 255 29.14 27.15 10.50
N ALA A 256 28.05 27.88 10.32
CA ALA A 256 27.97 29.33 10.18
C ALA A 256 28.65 30.12 11.34
N ARG A 257 29.54 29.50 12.13
CA ARG A 257 30.28 30.05 13.28
C ARG A 257 31.80 29.92 13.16
N GLY A 258 32.34 29.47 12.02
CA GLY A 258 33.74 29.75 11.65
C GLY A 258 34.84 28.84 12.22
N ASP A 259 34.52 27.80 13.01
CA ASP A 259 35.54 26.93 13.61
C ASP A 259 35.82 25.64 12.81
N ALA A 260 36.13 25.80 11.51
CA ALA A 260 36.51 24.67 10.63
C ALA A 260 37.70 23.86 11.18
N ARG A 261 38.60 24.50 11.94
CA ARG A 261 39.77 23.83 12.55
C ARG A 261 39.36 22.79 13.60
N ASN A 262 38.35 23.08 14.41
CA ASN A 262 37.88 22.16 15.44
C ASN A 262 37.19 20.94 14.81
N GLU A 263 36.47 21.12 13.70
CA GLU A 263 35.87 19.99 12.98
C GLU A 263 36.92 19.08 12.31
N VAL A 264 37.94 19.67 11.67
CA VAL A 264 39.07 18.88 11.15
C VAL A 264 39.77 18.12 12.26
N PHE A 265 39.96 18.75 13.43
CA PHE A 265 40.57 18.09 14.58
C PHE A 265 39.72 16.94 15.13
N LYS A 266 38.39 17.10 15.20
CA LYS A 266 37.45 16.03 15.58
C LYS A 266 37.51 14.85 14.60
N LEU A 267 37.50 15.13 13.29
CA LEU A 267 37.61 14.10 12.25
C LEU A 267 38.93 13.34 12.35
N LEU A 268 40.04 14.05 12.59
CA LEU A 268 41.35 13.43 12.81
C LEU A 268 41.39 12.55 14.08
N LEU A 269 40.78 13.01 15.17
CA LEU A 269 40.67 12.22 16.40
C LEU A 269 39.82 10.96 16.19
N GLN A 270 38.68 11.09 15.51
CA GLN A 270 37.80 9.96 15.21
C GLN A 270 38.50 8.95 14.32
N PHE A 271 39.21 9.40 13.28
CA PHE A 271 40.00 8.54 12.42
C PHE A 271 41.12 7.82 13.19
N SER A 272 41.89 8.56 14.00
CA SER A 272 42.95 7.98 14.84
C SER A 272 42.40 6.96 15.83
N GLY A 273 41.22 7.21 16.39
CA GLY A 273 40.50 6.29 17.27
C GLY A 273 40.10 5.01 16.54
N ASN A 274 39.50 5.13 15.37
CA ASN A 274 39.08 3.98 14.54
C ASN A 274 40.29 3.12 14.13
N VAL A 275 41.40 3.74 13.70
CA VAL A 275 42.64 3.01 13.36
C VAL A 275 43.21 2.30 14.60
N SER A 276 43.18 2.96 15.76
CA SER A 276 43.68 2.35 17.01
C SER A 276 42.79 1.18 17.45
N GLN A 277 41.47 1.26 17.27
CA GLN A 277 40.53 0.17 17.51
C GLN A 277 40.74 -1.00 16.54
N LEU A 278 40.93 -0.70 15.25
CA LEU A 278 41.27 -1.71 14.24
C LEU A 278 42.57 -2.43 14.62
N VAL A 279 43.62 -1.71 15.01
CA VAL A 279 44.92 -2.30 15.34
C VAL A 279 44.90 -3.09 16.66
N SER A 280 44.13 -2.66 17.66
CA SER A 280 44.14 -3.27 19.00
C SER A 280 43.36 -4.58 19.12
N SER A 281 42.76 -5.11 18.04
CA SER A 281 41.97 -6.36 18.01
C SER A 281 40.73 -6.41 18.93
N VAL A 282 40.37 -5.29 19.57
CA VAL A 282 39.19 -5.15 20.45
C VAL A 282 37.93 -4.72 19.66
N SER A 283 37.94 -4.82 18.32
CA SER A 283 36.79 -4.37 17.55
C SER A 283 35.67 -5.41 17.51
N THR A 284 34.46 -4.97 17.85
CA THR A 284 33.23 -5.79 17.94
C THR A 284 32.36 -5.75 16.68
N THR A 285 32.79 -5.04 15.64
CA THR A 285 32.01 -4.93 14.39
C THR A 285 32.36 -6.08 13.43
N VAL A 286 31.37 -6.51 12.63
CA VAL A 286 31.51 -7.66 11.72
C VAL A 286 32.60 -7.39 10.67
N ASP A 287 32.72 -6.17 10.16
CA ASP A 287 33.68 -5.80 9.12
C ASP A 287 35.13 -5.77 9.63
N ASP A 288 35.37 -5.39 10.90
CA ASP A 288 36.73 -5.31 11.45
C ASP A 288 37.33 -6.69 11.75
N THR A 289 36.49 -7.69 12.04
CA THR A 289 36.94 -9.08 12.15
C THR A 289 37.43 -9.64 10.82
N ALA A 290 36.90 -9.14 9.69
CA ALA A 290 37.26 -9.58 8.35
C ALA A 290 38.71 -9.21 7.97
N PHE A 291 39.20 -8.05 8.43
CA PHE A 291 40.59 -7.65 8.17
C PHE A 291 41.58 -8.60 8.85
N TRP A 292 41.46 -8.79 10.17
CA TRP A 292 42.39 -9.67 10.91
C TRP A 292 42.21 -11.15 10.57
N SER A 293 41.01 -11.60 10.20
CA SER A 293 40.84 -12.96 9.69
C SER A 293 41.57 -13.15 8.36
N THR A 294 41.54 -12.16 7.47
CA THR A 294 42.25 -12.20 6.19
C THR A 294 43.77 -12.22 6.42
N VAL A 295 44.29 -11.34 7.28
CA VAL A 295 45.72 -11.32 7.64
C VAL A 295 46.14 -12.66 8.24
N ARG A 296 45.34 -13.23 9.16
CA ARG A 296 45.64 -14.52 9.77
C ARG A 296 45.63 -15.67 8.76
N ASN A 297 44.71 -15.64 7.80
CA ASN A 297 44.63 -16.64 6.73
C ASN A 297 45.89 -16.60 5.84
N GLU A 298 46.34 -15.41 5.44
CA GLU A 298 47.58 -15.25 4.67
C GLU A 298 48.82 -15.66 5.46
N GLN A 299 48.90 -15.31 6.76
CA GLN A 299 49.98 -15.78 7.63
C GLN A 299 50.00 -17.31 7.74
N GLN A 300 48.83 -17.95 7.85
CA GLN A 300 48.73 -19.42 7.85
C GLN A 300 49.13 -20.01 6.50
N SER A 301 48.75 -19.36 5.39
CA SER A 301 49.14 -19.78 4.04
C SER A 301 50.66 -19.77 3.88
N LEU A 302 51.32 -18.65 4.22
CA LEU A 302 52.78 -18.53 4.22
C LEU A 302 53.45 -19.56 5.14
N ARG A 303 52.90 -19.77 6.34
CA ARG A 303 53.42 -20.78 7.28
C ARG A 303 53.37 -22.19 6.68
N ARG A 304 52.27 -22.56 6.00
CA ARG A 304 52.16 -23.86 5.31
C ARG A 304 53.17 -23.98 4.16
N GLU A 305 53.38 -22.91 3.40
CA GLU A 305 54.35 -22.91 2.30
C GLU A 305 55.80 -23.05 2.79
N LEU A 306 56.19 -22.30 3.83
CA LEU A 306 57.48 -22.46 4.49
C LEU A 306 57.68 -23.88 5.02
N GLN A 307 56.66 -24.46 5.65
CA GLN A 307 56.72 -25.84 6.13
C GLN A 307 56.82 -26.87 5.00
N ARG A 308 56.17 -26.63 3.85
CA ARG A 308 56.34 -27.48 2.66
C ARG A 308 57.76 -27.41 2.10
N SER A 309 58.38 -26.22 2.10
CA SER A 309 59.76 -26.03 1.65
C SER A 309 60.81 -26.57 2.63
N ALA A 310 60.43 -26.92 3.86
CA ALA A 310 61.36 -27.45 4.84
C ALA A 310 61.92 -28.82 4.40
N PRO A 311 63.22 -29.09 4.60
CA PRO A 311 63.83 -30.37 4.28
C PRO A 311 63.15 -31.52 5.03
N LYS A 312 63.11 -32.68 4.37
CA LYS A 312 62.63 -33.94 4.95
C LYS A 312 63.78 -34.59 5.69
N PHE A 313 63.81 -34.45 7.01
CA PHE A 313 64.75 -35.18 7.84
C PHE A 313 64.27 -36.61 8.00
N ILE A 314 65.02 -37.54 7.41
CA ILE A 314 64.72 -38.97 7.41
C ILE A 314 65.60 -39.61 8.49
N PRO A 315 65.02 -40.22 9.54
CA PRO A 315 65.75 -40.73 10.70
C PRO A 315 66.50 -42.05 10.45
N TRP A 316 66.92 -42.31 9.21
CA TRP A 316 67.62 -43.54 8.80
C TRP A 316 68.88 -43.21 8.02
N GLU A 317 69.79 -44.18 7.99
CA GLU A 317 70.99 -44.18 7.15
C GLU A 317 70.61 -44.53 5.70
N ARG A 318 71.29 -43.96 4.68
CA ARG A 318 70.95 -44.22 3.25
C ARG A 318 71.04 -45.71 2.87
N ALA A 319 71.83 -46.48 3.62
CA ALA A 319 72.06 -47.91 3.39
C ALA A 319 70.91 -48.81 3.89
N CYS A 320 69.96 -48.29 4.68
CA CYS A 320 68.83 -49.09 5.17
C CYS A 320 67.79 -49.35 4.07
N SER A 321 67.41 -50.62 3.90
CA SER A 321 66.38 -51.01 2.94
C SER A 321 65.00 -50.56 3.44
N VAL A 322 64.28 -49.79 2.62
CA VAL A 322 62.98 -49.16 2.96
C VAL A 322 61.89 -50.17 3.35
N ARG A 323 62.09 -51.48 3.08
CA ARG A 323 61.11 -52.53 3.39
C ARG A 323 61.05 -52.91 4.88
N ASP A 324 62.07 -52.58 5.66
CA ASP A 324 62.18 -53.02 7.06
C ASP A 324 61.81 -51.94 8.09
N LEU A 325 61.34 -50.76 7.63
CA LEU A 325 61.18 -49.58 8.47
C LEU A 325 59.71 -49.15 8.53
N GLN A 326 59.07 -49.40 9.68
CA GLN A 326 57.77 -48.80 10.02
C GLN A 326 57.99 -47.47 10.75
N TRP A 327 57.39 -46.40 10.24
CA TRP A 327 57.19 -45.18 11.02
C TRP A 327 56.37 -45.53 12.26
N LEU A 328 56.91 -45.28 13.45
CA LEU A 328 56.25 -45.68 14.70
C LEU A 328 54.93 -44.93 14.93
N GLU A 329 54.86 -43.67 14.47
CA GLU A 329 53.67 -42.81 14.41
C GLU A 329 53.86 -41.79 13.29
N ASP A 330 52.78 -41.41 12.61
CA ASP A 330 52.79 -40.29 11.66
C ASP A 330 53.05 -39.00 12.46
N PRO A 331 54.14 -38.23 12.20
CA PRO A 331 54.41 -36.97 12.87
C PRO A 331 53.25 -35.97 12.75
N ALA A 332 52.32 -36.21 11.82
CA ALA A 332 51.08 -35.45 11.63
C ALA A 332 50.11 -35.52 12.83
N SER A 333 50.15 -36.58 13.66
CA SER A 333 49.20 -36.77 14.76
C SER A 333 49.40 -35.81 15.96
N LEU A 334 50.56 -35.18 16.07
CA LEU A 334 50.87 -34.22 17.14
C LEU A 334 50.54 -32.77 16.79
N ALA A 335 50.18 -32.48 15.52
CA ALA A 335 50.02 -31.11 15.06
C ALA A 335 48.56 -30.73 14.86
N ASN A 336 47.89 -30.39 15.97
CA ASN A 336 46.53 -29.81 15.95
C ASN A 336 46.50 -28.35 15.40
N ASP A 337 47.60 -27.88 14.82
CA ASP A 337 47.91 -26.46 14.56
C ASP A 337 48.07 -26.14 13.06
N GLY A 338 47.56 -27.02 12.18
CA GLY A 338 47.53 -26.78 10.73
C GLY A 338 48.89 -26.90 10.03
N SER A 339 49.80 -27.73 10.54
CA SER A 339 51.08 -27.99 9.87
C SER A 339 50.92 -28.87 8.63
N ALA A 340 51.70 -28.62 7.58
CA ALA A 340 51.74 -29.51 6.42
C ALA A 340 52.24 -30.92 6.80
N GLU A 341 51.54 -31.96 6.34
CA GLU A 341 51.93 -33.36 6.54
C GLU A 341 53.37 -33.60 6.07
N PHE A 342 54.13 -34.44 6.78
CA PHE A 342 55.53 -34.74 6.45
C PHE A 342 55.69 -35.25 5.00
N SER A 343 54.70 -36.01 4.51
CA SER A 343 54.57 -36.50 3.14
C SER A 343 54.49 -35.37 2.10
N GLN A 344 53.87 -34.24 2.46
CA GLN A 344 53.62 -33.08 1.58
C GLN A 344 54.79 -32.09 1.50
N ARG A 345 55.88 -32.32 2.25
CA ARG A 345 57.10 -31.52 2.09
C ARG A 345 57.74 -31.79 0.73
N SER A 346 58.33 -30.76 0.13
CA SER A 346 59.06 -30.84 -1.14
C SER A 346 60.54 -30.50 -0.99
N GLY A 347 61.00 -30.19 0.21
CA GLY A 347 62.41 -29.95 0.52
C GLY A 347 63.27 -31.21 0.41
N GLU A 348 64.58 -31.01 0.30
CA GLU A 348 65.59 -32.06 0.14
C GLU A 348 65.49 -33.13 1.25
N GLU A 349 65.66 -34.39 0.87
CA GLU A 349 65.67 -35.53 1.78
C GLU A 349 67.07 -35.67 2.40
N LEU A 350 67.16 -35.37 3.70
CA LEU A 350 68.38 -35.44 4.48
C LEU A 350 68.31 -36.65 5.40
N PHE A 351 69.18 -37.64 5.14
CA PHE A 351 69.32 -38.84 5.95
C PHE A 351 70.22 -38.58 7.17
N VAL A 352 70.16 -39.44 8.18
CA VAL A 352 70.93 -39.26 9.43
C VAL A 352 72.43 -39.15 9.16
N ASP A 353 72.95 -39.91 8.20
CA ASP A 353 74.36 -39.86 7.79
C ASP A 353 74.74 -38.51 7.17
N ASP A 354 73.83 -37.93 6.38
CA ASP A 354 74.04 -36.65 5.71
C ASP A 354 74.09 -35.53 6.77
N VAL A 355 73.23 -35.59 7.78
CA VAL A 355 73.20 -34.66 8.92
C VAL A 355 74.45 -34.83 9.80
N ALA A 356 74.85 -36.06 10.09
CA ALA A 356 76.05 -36.36 10.90
C ALA A 356 77.33 -35.88 10.20
N ASN A 357 77.43 -36.02 8.88
CA ASN A 357 78.54 -35.52 8.08
C ASN A 357 78.55 -33.99 7.97
N LEU A 358 77.38 -33.34 7.97
CA LEU A 358 77.25 -31.88 8.01
C LEU A 358 77.66 -31.28 9.37
N MET A 359 77.40 -32.00 10.47
CA MET A 359 77.76 -31.59 11.84
C MET A 359 79.24 -31.88 12.20
N ALA A 360 79.91 -32.76 11.44
CA ALA A 360 81.31 -33.12 11.64
C ALA A 360 82.32 -32.22 10.89
N LYS A 361 81.82 -31.28 10.07
CA LYS A 361 82.58 -30.15 9.51
C LYS A 361 82.41 -28.92 10.40
#